data_AF-A0A838RG37-F1
#
_entry.id   AF-A0A838RG37-F1
#
_cell.length_a   1.000
_cell.length_b   1.000
_cell.length_c   1.000
_cell.angle_alpha   90.00
_cell.angle_beta   90.00
_cell.angle_gamma   90.00
#
_symmetry.space_group_name_H-M   'P 1'
#
loop_
_entity.id
_entity.type
_entity.pdbx_description
1 polymer ?
#
loop_
_entity_poly.entity_id
_entity_poly.type
_entity_poly.pdbx_seq_one_letter_code
_entity_poly.pdbx_strand_id
1 'polypeptide(L)'
;METIKPWLTVQKHFRDYYTTTPYYQMGRDWEFYAPAYRLGWQAAQVENNAGLTWDEVQTLLAYTWRMFSPPFAEWEQVCTAVQDAWQRAHGPWGHYDDRSKIVWTHRPSKLPLRLPVEERKAAS
;
A
#
# COMPACT_ATOMS: atom_id res chain seq x y z
N MET A 1 8.79 11.70 19.63
CA MET A 1 9.04 10.26 19.37
C MET A 1 7.95 9.80 18.42
N GLU A 2 8.27 9.60 17.15
CA GLU A 2 7.32 9.05 16.19
C GLU A 2 7.03 7.59 16.54
N THR A 3 5.77 7.25 16.77
CA THR A 3 5.38 5.88 17.06
C THR A 3 5.32 5.10 15.75
N ILE A 4 6.26 4.17 15.54
CA ILE A 4 6.16 3.19 14.45
C ILE A 4 4.85 2.43 14.64
N LYS A 5 3.95 2.52 13.65
CA LYS A 5 2.67 1.82 13.69
C LYS A 5 2.93 0.32 13.80
N PRO A 6 2.34 -0.41 14.76
CA PRO A 6 2.52 -1.85 14.84
C PRO A 6 2.07 -2.54 13.55
N TRP A 7 2.83 -3.54 13.09
CA TRP A 7 2.48 -4.33 11.91
C TRP A 7 1.04 -4.84 11.96
N LEU A 8 0.53 -5.28 13.13
CA LEU A 8 -0.85 -5.75 13.27
C LEU A 8 -1.91 -4.70 12.85
N THR A 9 -1.64 -3.42 13.07
CA THR A 9 -2.53 -2.33 12.64
C THR A 9 -2.47 -2.16 11.13
N VAL A 10 -1.25 -2.19 10.59
CA VAL A 10 -0.97 -2.03 9.16
C VAL A 10 -1.51 -3.21 8.34
N GLN A 11 -1.32 -4.44 8.81
CA GLN A 11 -1.81 -5.64 8.15
C GLN A 11 -3.35 -5.62 8.03
N LYS A 12 -4.05 -5.10 9.04
CA LYS A 12 -5.52 -5.02 9.00
C LYS A 12 -5.94 -4.15 7.83
N HIS A 13 -5.29 -3.01 7.63
CA HIS A 13 -5.55 -2.13 6.50
C HIS A 13 -5.35 -2.89 5.18
N PHE A 14 -4.19 -3.48 4.94
CA PHE A 14 -3.92 -4.27 3.73
C PHE A 14 -4.91 -5.42 3.52
N ARG A 15 -5.27 -6.13 4.58
CA ARG A 15 -6.23 -7.24 4.53
C ARG A 15 -7.63 -6.79 4.12
N ASP A 16 -8.02 -5.57 4.50
CA ASP A 16 -9.35 -5.04 4.18
C ASP A 16 -9.48 -4.65 2.69
N TYR A 17 -8.38 -4.39 1.97
CA TYR A 17 -8.44 -3.89 0.57
C TYR A 17 -7.64 -4.68 -0.47
N TYR A 18 -6.82 -5.67 -0.12
CA TYR A 18 -5.96 -6.37 -1.09
C TYR A 18 -6.73 -6.99 -2.28
N THR A 19 -8.01 -7.30 -2.12
CA THR A 19 -8.88 -7.83 -3.19
C THR A 19 -9.37 -6.77 -4.17
N THR A 20 -9.25 -5.48 -3.82
CA THR A 20 -9.67 -4.35 -4.66
C THR A 20 -8.50 -3.70 -5.40
N THR A 21 -7.29 -4.23 -5.27
CA THR A 21 -6.10 -3.69 -5.91
C THR A 21 -6.01 -4.15 -7.37
N PRO A 22 -5.36 -3.38 -8.25
CA PRO A 22 -5.24 -3.75 -9.67
C PRO A 22 -4.37 -4.98 -9.92
N TYR A 23 -3.54 -5.38 -8.95
CA TYR A 23 -2.67 -6.55 -9.01
C TYR A 23 -3.25 -7.78 -8.30
N TYR A 24 -4.49 -7.70 -7.82
CA TYR A 24 -5.19 -8.85 -7.27
C TYR A 24 -5.43 -9.91 -8.36
N GLN A 25 -5.09 -11.15 -8.06
CA GLN A 25 -5.34 -12.31 -8.92
C GLN A 25 -6.47 -13.14 -8.29
N MET A 26 -7.49 -13.45 -9.09
CA MET A 26 -8.64 -14.24 -8.62
C MET A 26 -8.18 -15.60 -8.09
N GLY A 27 -8.67 -15.98 -6.91
CA GLY A 27 -8.30 -17.24 -6.25
C GLY A 27 -6.98 -17.18 -5.46
N ARG A 28 -6.34 -16.00 -5.36
CA ARG A 28 -5.27 -15.78 -4.38
C ARG A 28 -5.86 -15.27 -3.08
N ASP A 29 -5.48 -15.92 -1.99
CA ASP A 29 -5.88 -15.53 -0.64
C ASP A 29 -4.90 -14.55 -0.01
N TRP A 30 -5.27 -14.04 1.16
CA TRP A 30 -4.48 -13.09 1.94
C TRP A 30 -3.05 -13.58 2.19
N GLU A 31 -2.88 -14.87 2.47
CA GLU A 31 -1.61 -15.53 2.78
C GLU A 31 -0.61 -15.43 1.62
N PHE A 32 -1.09 -15.26 0.38
CA PHE A 32 -0.24 -15.02 -0.78
C PHE A 32 0.39 -13.62 -0.76
N TYR A 33 -0.39 -12.61 -0.35
CA TYR A 33 0.03 -11.20 -0.39
C TYR A 33 0.61 -10.69 0.94
N ALA A 34 0.23 -11.29 2.06
CA ALA A 34 0.64 -10.84 3.39
C ALA A 34 2.16 -10.72 3.56
N PRO A 35 2.98 -11.69 3.10
CA PRO A 35 4.43 -11.56 3.21
C PRO A 35 4.98 -10.41 2.36
N ALA A 36 4.36 -10.13 1.21
CA ALA A 36 4.77 -9.06 0.30
C ALA A 36 4.51 -7.67 0.91
N TYR A 37 3.31 -7.46 1.44
CA TYR A 37 2.97 -6.23 2.16
C TYR A 37 3.87 -6.02 3.38
N ARG A 38 4.19 -7.09 4.11
CA ARG A 38 5.09 -7.02 5.25
C ARG A 38 6.49 -6.60 4.84
N LEU A 39 7.02 -7.18 3.77
CA LEU A 39 8.35 -6.85 3.25
C LEU A 39 8.43 -5.37 2.86
N GLY A 40 7.48 -4.87 2.06
CA GLY A 40 7.45 -3.47 1.64
C GLY A 40 7.34 -2.50 2.81
N TRP A 41 6.46 -2.81 3.76
CA TRP A 41 6.30 -2.00 4.97
C TRP A 41 7.57 -1.98 5.83
N GLN A 42 8.17 -3.14 6.10
CA GLN A 42 9.41 -3.20 6.88
C GLN A 42 10.55 -2.46 6.20
N ALA A 43 10.68 -2.58 4.88
CA ALA A 43 11.70 -1.89 4.10
C ALA A 43 11.60 -0.37 4.20
N ALA A 44 10.38 0.16 4.27
CA ALA A 44 10.13 1.59 4.43
C ALA A 44 10.49 2.13 5.84
N GLN A 45 10.51 1.26 6.86
CA GLN A 45 10.93 1.63 8.21
C GLN A 45 12.44 1.64 8.41
N VAL A 46 13.23 1.15 7.44
CA VAL A 46 14.69 1.14 7.51
C VAL A 46 15.21 2.52 7.11
N GLU A 47 15.89 3.20 8.03
CA GLU A 47 16.43 4.56 7.79
C GLU A 47 17.32 4.63 6.55
N ASN A 48 18.16 3.62 6.31
CA ASN A 48 19.03 3.54 5.13
C ASN A 48 18.26 3.51 3.81
N ASN A 49 16.97 3.16 3.82
CA ASN A 49 16.13 3.11 2.63
C ASN A 49 15.31 4.40 2.42
N ALA A 50 15.27 5.31 3.40
CA ALA A 50 14.37 6.47 3.36
C ALA A 50 14.68 7.49 2.25
N GLY A 51 15.90 7.47 1.71
CA GLY A 51 16.32 8.29 0.57
C GLY A 51 16.41 7.54 -0.76
N LEU A 52 16.09 6.25 -0.77
CA LEU A 52 16.17 5.42 -1.97
C LEU A 52 14.91 5.55 -2.82
N THR A 53 15.11 5.50 -4.13
CA THR A 53 14.04 5.34 -5.10
C THR A 53 13.45 3.92 -5.03
N TRP A 54 12.26 3.74 -5.60
CA TRP A 54 11.69 2.40 -5.77
C TRP A 54 12.62 1.49 -6.57
N ASP A 55 13.29 2.00 -7.61
CA ASP A 55 14.18 1.20 -8.45
C ASP A 55 15.40 0.66 -7.70
N GLU A 56 15.96 1.46 -6.79
CA GLU A 56 17.08 1.04 -5.94
C GLU A 56 16.63 0.02 -4.91
N VAL A 57 15.53 0.29 -4.20
CA VAL A 57 15.06 -0.60 -3.13
C VAL A 57 14.50 -1.91 -3.69
N GLN A 58 13.82 -1.90 -4.84
CA GLN A 58 13.19 -3.11 -5.39
C GLN A 58 14.21 -4.21 -5.69
N THR A 59 15.44 -3.86 -6.10
CA THR A 59 16.49 -4.85 -6.36
C THR A 59 16.89 -5.59 -5.09
N LEU A 60 17.03 -4.85 -3.98
CA LEU A 60 17.30 -5.41 -2.65
C LEU A 60 16.12 -6.26 -2.15
N LEU A 61 14.89 -5.80 -2.36
CA LEU A 61 13.69 -6.50 -1.93
C LEU A 61 13.43 -7.77 -2.74
N ALA A 62 13.74 -7.79 -4.03
CA ALA A 62 13.66 -8.97 -4.87
C ALA A 62 14.63 -10.06 -4.37
N TYR A 63 15.86 -9.68 -4.04
CA TYR A 63 16.83 -10.60 -3.43
C TYR A 63 16.33 -11.13 -2.08
N THR A 64 15.83 -10.22 -1.23
CA THR A 64 15.25 -10.58 0.07
C THR A 64 14.08 -11.54 -0.08
N TRP A 65 13.20 -11.30 -1.04
CA TRP A 65 12.06 -12.16 -1.34
C TRP A 65 12.51 -13.56 -1.72
N ARG A 66 13.51 -13.71 -2.59
CA ARG A 66 14.04 -15.03 -3.00
C ARG A 66 14.59 -15.85 -1.83
N MET A 67 15.04 -15.21 -0.75
CA MET A 67 15.56 -15.91 0.43
C MET A 67 14.47 -16.37 1.41
N PHE A 68 13.35 -15.65 1.49
CA PHE A 68 12.37 -15.85 2.57
C PHE A 68 10.93 -16.09 2.09
N SER A 69 10.67 -16.02 0.78
CA SER A 69 9.33 -16.15 0.23
C SER A 69 8.80 -17.58 0.33
N PRO A 70 7.48 -17.74 0.42
CA PRO A 70 6.85 -19.03 0.21
C PRO A 70 7.14 -19.56 -1.21
N PRO A 71 7.31 -20.88 -1.39
CA PRO A 71 7.71 -21.49 -2.67
C PRO A 71 6.69 -21.33 -3.80
N PHE A 72 5.49 -20.81 -3.49
CA PHE A 72 4.39 -20.66 -4.43
C PHE A 72 4.20 -19.21 -4.93
N ALA A 73 5.04 -18.27 -4.48
CA ALA A 73 4.90 -16.85 -4.79
C ALA A 73 6.19 -16.28 -5.37
N GLU A 74 6.22 -16.12 -6.69
CA GLU A 74 7.35 -15.52 -7.41
C GLU A 74 7.37 -14.00 -7.21
N TRP A 75 8.56 -13.39 -7.29
CA TRP A 75 8.74 -11.95 -7.11
C TRP A 75 7.83 -11.14 -8.04
N GLU A 76 7.75 -11.53 -9.32
CA GLU A 76 6.97 -10.86 -10.36
C GLU A 76 5.46 -10.87 -10.05
N GLN A 77 4.98 -11.82 -9.24
CA GLN A 77 3.58 -11.90 -8.86
C GLN A 77 3.23 -10.99 -7.68
N VAL A 78 4.23 -10.61 -6.88
CA VAL A 78 4.02 -9.89 -5.61
C VAL A 78 4.69 -8.52 -5.55
N CYS A 79 5.59 -8.19 -6.48
CA CYS A 79 6.40 -6.97 -6.43
C CYS A 79 5.54 -5.71 -6.37
N THR A 80 4.39 -5.69 -7.05
CA THR A 80 3.44 -4.57 -6.98
C THR A 80 2.78 -4.42 -5.60
N ALA A 81 2.55 -5.53 -4.88
CA ALA A 81 2.07 -5.49 -3.50
C ALA A 81 3.16 -5.00 -2.52
N VAL A 82 4.42 -5.40 -2.75
CA VAL A 82 5.58 -4.87 -2.02
C VAL A 82 5.71 -3.36 -2.24
N GLN A 83 5.58 -2.92 -3.49
CA GLN A 83 5.63 -1.51 -3.87
C GLN A 83 4.52 -0.69 -3.21
N ASP A 84 3.28 -1.18 -3.27
CA ASP A 84 2.13 -0.51 -2.65
C ASP A 84 2.34 -0.34 -1.14
N ALA A 85 2.87 -1.35 -0.45
CA ALA A 85 3.19 -1.23 0.96
C ALA A 85 4.32 -0.25 1.26
N TRP A 86 5.40 -0.30 0.48
CA TRP A 86 6.53 0.60 0.62
C TRP A 86 6.07 2.06 0.42
N GLN A 87 5.34 2.34 -0.66
CA GLN A 87 4.82 3.68 -0.96
C GLN A 87 3.83 4.20 0.09
N ARG A 88 2.93 3.34 0.60
CA ARG A 88 1.96 3.74 1.64
C ARG A 88 2.59 3.99 3.00
N ALA A 89 3.71 3.34 3.29
CA ALA A 89 4.52 3.69 4.45
C ALA A 89 5.22 5.04 4.26
N HIS A 90 5.46 5.47 3.01
CA HIS A 90 6.16 6.72 2.67
C HIS A 90 5.29 7.96 2.38
N GLY A 91 3.96 7.89 2.19
CA GLY A 91 3.12 9.08 1.90
C GLY A 91 2.31 9.65 3.08
N PRO A 92 1.78 10.91 3.06
CA PRO A 92 2.22 12.17 2.45
C PRO A 92 2.66 13.23 3.50
N TRP A 93 3.33 12.85 4.59
CA TRP A 93 3.97 13.80 5.55
C TRP A 93 5.50 13.61 5.65
N GLY A 94 6.13 13.09 4.61
CA GLY A 94 7.58 13.11 4.43
C GLY A 94 7.87 13.52 3.00
N HIS A 95 8.23 14.78 2.78
CA HIS A 95 8.36 15.40 1.46
C HIS A 95 9.46 14.72 0.62
N TYR A 96 9.14 14.33 -0.63
CA TYR A 96 10.11 14.11 -1.71
C TYR A 96 9.49 14.55 -3.03
N ASP A 97 10.13 15.50 -3.71
CA ASP A 97 9.79 15.99 -5.05
C ASP A 97 11.08 16.08 -5.88
N ASP A 98 11.11 15.42 -7.02
CA ASP A 98 11.10 16.07 -8.35
C ASP A 98 11.03 14.93 -9.40
N ARG A 99 10.06 15.05 -10.32
CA ARG A 99 9.87 14.27 -11.57
C ARG A 99 9.10 12.94 -11.51
N SER A 100 7.77 13.08 -11.53
CA SER A 100 6.84 12.44 -12.52
C SER A 100 6.85 10.90 -12.67
N LYS A 101 5.77 10.11 -12.57
CA LYS A 101 4.30 10.30 -12.54
C LYS A 101 3.68 8.97 -12.03
N ILE A 102 2.88 9.01 -10.96
CA ILE A 102 1.68 8.13 -10.86
C ILE A 102 0.54 9.00 -10.30
N VAL A 103 -0.47 9.24 -11.15
CA VAL A 103 -1.71 9.93 -10.78
C VAL A 103 -2.65 8.90 -10.16
N TRP A 104 -2.95 9.02 -8.86
CA TRP A 104 -4.07 8.29 -8.24
C TRP A 104 -5.32 9.18 -8.21
N THR A 105 -6.16 9.08 -9.23
CA THR A 105 -7.54 9.61 -9.20
C THR A 105 -8.52 8.45 -9.05
N HIS A 106 -8.64 7.88 -7.86
CA HIS A 106 -9.86 7.16 -7.49
C HIS A 106 -10.14 7.27 -5.99
N ARG A 107 -11.01 8.22 -5.69
CA ARG A 107 -11.76 8.34 -4.44
C ARG A 107 -12.51 7.02 -4.21
N PRO A 108 -12.36 6.31 -3.08
CA PRO A 108 -13.18 5.13 -2.82
C PRO A 108 -14.64 5.56 -2.71
N SER A 109 -15.40 5.26 -3.76
CA SER A 109 -16.84 5.29 -3.77
C SER A 109 -17.33 4.16 -2.86
N LYS A 110 -17.59 4.47 -1.58
CA LYS A 110 -18.77 4.04 -0.79
C LYS A 110 -18.74 4.75 0.58
N LEU A 111 -19.40 5.90 0.65
CA LEU A 111 -20.06 6.34 1.89
C LEU A 111 -21.58 6.24 1.64
N PRO A 112 -22.33 5.45 2.43
CA PRO A 112 -23.62 5.88 2.97
C PRO A 112 -23.38 6.19 4.47
N LEU A 113 -23.91 7.21 5.11
CA LEU A 113 -25.11 8.00 4.90
C LEU A 113 -24.81 9.46 5.31
N ARG A 114 -25.30 10.43 4.53
CA ARG A 114 -25.67 11.74 5.08
C ARG A 114 -27.15 11.93 4.76
N LEU A 115 -28.01 11.90 5.79
CA LEU A 115 -29.32 12.57 5.75
C LEU A 115 -29.09 14.08 6.01
N PRO A 116 -30.05 14.98 5.70
CA PRO A 116 -30.27 15.62 4.40
C PRO A 116 -30.01 17.15 4.47
N VAL A 117 -29.91 17.84 3.32
CA VAL A 117 -29.95 19.32 3.29
C VAL A 117 -30.76 19.84 2.10
N GLU A 118 -31.94 19.29 1.89
CA GLU A 118 -32.96 19.88 1.00
C GLU A 118 -34.18 20.29 1.82
N GLU A 119 -33.96 21.21 2.75
CA GLU A 119 -35.00 22.17 3.16
C GLU A 119 -34.33 23.54 3.30
N ARG A 120 -34.36 24.31 2.21
CA ARG A 120 -34.61 25.75 2.18
C ARG A 120 -34.50 26.23 0.73
N LYS A 121 -35.63 26.16 0.01
CA LYS A 121 -36.21 27.28 -0.75
C LYS A 121 -37.51 26.84 -1.45
N ALA A 122 -38.60 26.87 -0.68
CA ALA A 122 -39.94 27.14 -1.20
C ALA A 122 -40.55 28.23 -0.30
N ALA A 123 -40.25 29.48 -0.66
CA ALA A 123 -40.95 30.68 -0.22
C ALA A 123 -40.89 31.67 -1.40
N SER A 124 -41.84 31.52 -2.31
CA SER A 124 -42.55 32.59 -2.99
C SER A 124 -43.94 32.06 -3.31
#